data_AF-A0A1H3X413-F1
#
_entry.id   AF-A0A1H3X413-F1
#
_cell.length_a   1.000
_cell.length_b   1.000
_cell.length_c   1.000
_cell.angle_alpha   90.00
_cell.angle_beta   90.00
_cell.angle_gamma   90.00
#
_symmetry.space_group_name_H-M   'P 1'
#
loop_
_entity.id
_entity.type
_entity.pdbx_description
1 polymer ?
#
loop_
_entity_poly.entity_id
_entity_poly.type
_entity_poly.pdbx_seq_one_letter_code
_entity_poly.pdbx_strand_id
1 'polypeptide(L)'
;MLGLNGINYPSVTGQSDVGPEFSGLARVDPGQAFRGDQGASKLLGQLSRAQWEDWKARFSPYVDRLTEIATDDQLATRASDQAYASANQINSNAQNSLKMNQASYGLQLAPDEQAAQDRKFALSGAATAVQSANDARAGAIDLQQSVLAGNAGLNQIPDKVLNQM
;
A
#
# COMPACT_ATOMS: atom_id res chain seq x y z
N MET A 1 51.97 -5.90 -47.12
CA MET A 1 50.64 -5.37 -47.48
C MET A 1 49.63 -6.48 -47.31
N LEU A 2 48.65 -6.30 -46.41
CA LEU A 2 47.25 -6.70 -46.53
C LEU A 2 46.58 -6.32 -45.20
N GLY A 3 45.68 -5.35 -45.28
CA GLY A 3 45.06 -4.65 -44.16
C GLY A 3 44.07 -5.53 -43.40
N LEU A 4 44.13 -5.45 -42.09
CA LEU A 4 43.11 -5.99 -41.20
C LEU A 4 41.96 -4.98 -41.15
N ASN A 5 40.81 -5.38 -41.72
CA ASN A 5 39.56 -4.65 -41.66
C ASN A 5 39.15 -4.43 -40.20
N GLY A 6 38.91 -3.17 -39.84
CA GLY A 6 38.47 -2.76 -38.52
C GLY A 6 37.07 -3.27 -38.23
N ILE A 7 36.95 -4.09 -37.18
CA ILE A 7 35.70 -4.24 -36.46
C ILE A 7 35.58 -3.01 -35.58
N ASN A 8 34.85 -2.03 -36.09
CA ASN A 8 34.45 -0.83 -35.37
C ASN A 8 33.46 -1.26 -34.29
N TYR A 9 33.95 -1.47 -33.06
CA TYR A 9 33.07 -1.53 -31.91
C TYR A 9 32.44 -0.14 -31.79
N PRO A 10 31.11 0.01 -31.89
CA PRO A 10 30.51 1.28 -31.56
C PRO A 10 30.87 1.56 -30.11
N SER A 11 31.76 2.53 -29.91
CA SER A 11 31.88 3.21 -28.64
C SER A 11 30.48 3.69 -28.29
N VAL A 12 29.92 3.19 -27.20
CA VAL A 12 28.70 3.75 -26.61
C VAL A 12 29.09 5.11 -26.02
N THR A 13 29.35 6.06 -26.91
CA THR A 13 29.39 7.49 -26.62
C THR A 13 27.97 7.86 -26.23
N GLY A 14 27.77 8.06 -24.93
CA GLY A 14 26.66 8.85 -24.38
C GLY A 14 25.28 8.48 -24.90
N GLN A 15 24.68 7.42 -24.38
CA GLN A 15 23.22 7.36 -24.39
C GLN A 15 22.71 8.27 -23.26
N SER A 16 22.56 9.56 -23.59
CA SER A 16 21.91 10.55 -22.73
C SER A 16 20.42 10.24 -22.52
N ASP A 17 19.82 9.48 -23.43
CA ASP A 17 18.40 9.19 -23.46
C ASP A 17 18.12 7.85 -22.78
N VAL A 18 18.07 7.93 -21.46
CA VAL A 18 17.51 6.88 -20.62
C VAL A 18 16.08 7.34 -20.36
N GLY A 19 15.10 6.50 -20.70
CA GLY A 19 13.68 6.85 -20.66
C GLY A 19 13.24 7.45 -19.32
N PRO A 20 12.11 8.16 -19.27
CA PRO A 20 11.63 8.84 -18.06
C PRO A 20 11.48 7.91 -16.84
N GLU A 21 11.44 6.60 -17.07
CA GLU A 21 11.47 5.54 -16.04
C GLU A 21 12.78 5.39 -15.26
N PHE A 22 13.88 6.03 -15.68
CA PHE A 22 15.18 6.01 -14.97
C PHE A 22 15.56 7.37 -14.36
N SER A 23 14.62 8.31 -14.34
CA SER A 23 14.81 9.66 -13.80
C SER A 23 14.81 9.62 -12.26
N GLY A 24 15.93 9.17 -11.68
CA GLY A 24 16.09 9.03 -10.23
C GLY A 24 17.24 8.11 -9.81
N LEU A 25 17.73 7.27 -10.73
CA LEU A 25 18.84 6.36 -10.48
C LEU A 25 20.18 7.08 -10.66
N ALA A 26 21.06 6.99 -9.66
CA ALA A 26 22.42 7.48 -9.76
C ALA A 26 23.15 6.72 -10.89
N ARG A 27 23.41 7.39 -12.02
CA ARG A 27 24.13 6.80 -13.16
C ARG A 27 25.60 6.63 -12.81
N VAL A 28 26.11 5.42 -12.95
CA VAL A 28 27.52 5.07 -12.71
C VAL A 28 28.22 4.88 -14.05
N ASP A 29 29.37 5.52 -14.27
CA ASP A 29 30.18 5.42 -15.51
C ASP A 29 31.01 4.13 -15.52
N PRO A 30 30.70 3.14 -16.38
CA PRO A 30 31.45 1.88 -16.46
C PRO A 30 32.91 2.09 -16.89
N GLY A 31 33.19 3.15 -17.66
CA GLY A 31 34.53 3.50 -18.13
C GLY A 31 35.50 3.87 -17.00
N GLN A 32 34.97 4.14 -15.80
CA GLN A 32 35.78 4.38 -14.61
C GLN A 32 36.59 3.15 -14.17
N ALA A 33 36.16 1.94 -14.51
CA ALA A 33 36.89 0.69 -14.22
C ALA A 33 38.34 0.74 -14.71
N PHE A 34 38.57 1.39 -15.84
CA PHE A 34 39.85 1.39 -16.57
C PHE A 34 40.70 2.64 -16.29
N ARG A 35 40.27 3.52 -15.37
CA ARG A 35 40.99 4.77 -15.05
C ARG A 35 41.92 4.59 -13.85
N GLY A 36 43.23 4.53 -14.12
CA GLY A 36 44.28 4.45 -13.10
C GLY A 36 44.24 3.17 -12.26
N ASP A 37 45.17 3.04 -11.32
CA ASP A 37 45.41 1.79 -10.56
C ASP A 37 44.26 1.40 -9.62
N GLN A 38 43.30 2.29 -9.37
CA GLN A 38 42.16 2.09 -8.46
C GLN A 38 40.81 2.28 -9.17
N GLY A 39 40.78 2.28 -10.50
CA GLY A 39 39.56 2.50 -11.30
C GLY A 39 38.44 1.52 -10.96
N ALA A 40 38.77 0.23 -10.91
CA ALA A 40 37.83 -0.83 -10.54
C ALA A 40 37.28 -0.68 -9.11
N SER A 41 38.15 -0.41 -8.11
CA SER A 41 37.72 -0.21 -6.72
C SER A 41 36.81 1.00 -6.56
N LYS A 42 37.11 2.11 -7.26
CA LYS A 42 36.27 3.32 -7.25
C LYS A 42 34.93 3.08 -7.93
N LEU A 43 34.90 2.33 -9.04
CA LEU A 43 33.66 1.93 -9.72
C LEU A 43 32.78 1.09 -8.80
N LEU A 44 33.34 0.07 -8.15
CA LEU A 44 32.61 -0.78 -7.20
C LEU A 44 32.00 0.03 -6.05
N GLY A 45 32.77 0.99 -5.50
CA GLY A 45 32.27 1.89 -4.46
C GLY A 45 31.14 2.83 -4.93
N GLN A 46 31.15 3.26 -6.19
CA GLN A 46 30.05 4.05 -6.76
C GLN A 46 28.81 3.18 -7.02
N LEU A 47 29.01 1.97 -7.56
CA LEU A 47 27.93 1.02 -7.81
C LEU A 47 27.21 0.64 -6.52
N SER A 48 27.97 0.29 -5.47
CA SER A 48 27.40 -0.03 -4.16
C SER A 48 26.59 1.13 -3.57
N ARG A 49 27.06 2.38 -3.70
CA ARG A 49 26.29 3.56 -3.27
C ARG A 49 25.04 3.76 -4.10
N ALA A 50 25.12 3.62 -5.43
CA ALA A 50 23.96 3.76 -6.31
C ALA A 50 22.88 2.71 -6.00
N GLN A 51 23.28 1.46 -5.74
CA GLN A 51 22.38 0.38 -5.31
C GLN A 51 21.73 0.69 -3.95
N TRP A 52 22.50 1.24 -3.00
CA TRP A 52 21.97 1.63 -1.70
C TRP A 52 20.97 2.79 -1.80
N GLU A 53 21.25 3.82 -2.61
CA GLU A 53 20.32 4.92 -2.85
C GLU A 53 19.03 4.45 -3.53
N ASP A 54 19.13 3.56 -4.53
CA ASP A 54 17.95 2.94 -5.15
C ASP A 54 17.13 2.15 -4.13
N TRP A 55 17.81 1.35 -3.30
CA TRP A 55 17.14 0.59 -2.26
C TRP A 55 16.39 1.50 -1.28
N LYS A 56 17.03 2.59 -0.83
CA LYS A 56 16.40 3.57 0.05
C LYS A 56 15.19 4.22 -0.61
N ALA A 57 15.29 4.62 -1.88
CA ALA A 57 14.20 5.27 -2.58
C ALA A 57 13.01 4.33 -2.78
N ARG A 58 13.27 3.05 -3.07
CA ARG A 58 12.23 2.09 -3.48
C ARG A 58 11.66 1.27 -2.33
N PHE A 59 12.44 0.94 -1.30
CA PHE A 59 12.02 0.01 -0.26
C PHE A 59 11.88 0.66 1.11
N SER A 60 12.67 1.68 1.44
CA SER A 60 12.57 2.36 2.75
C SER A 60 11.15 2.82 3.07
N PRO A 61 10.40 3.49 2.16
CA PRO A 61 9.04 3.94 2.47
C PRO A 61 8.07 2.80 2.79
N TYR A 62 8.27 1.63 2.18
CA TYR A 62 7.45 0.45 2.45
C TYR A 62 7.80 -0.17 3.80
N VAL A 63 9.10 -0.24 4.13
CA VAL A 63 9.55 -0.70 5.45
C VAL A 63 9.02 0.22 6.56
N ASP A 64 9.07 1.53 6.34
CA ASP A 64 8.55 2.51 7.30
C ASP A 64 7.04 2.33 7.51
N ARG A 65 6.27 2.13 6.43
CA ARG A 65 4.83 1.87 6.52
C ARG A 65 4.49 0.55 7.21
N LEU A 66 5.23 -0.52 6.92
CA LEU A 66 5.05 -1.81 7.59
C LEU A 66 5.40 -1.68 9.08
N THR A 67 6.43 -0.93 9.42
CA THR A 67 6.81 -0.64 10.80
C THR A 67 5.73 0.15 11.53
N GLU A 68 5.16 1.18 10.89
CA GLU A 68 4.03 1.95 11.43
C GLU A 68 2.85 1.04 11.72
N ILE A 69 2.44 0.19 10.78
CA ILE A 69 1.34 -0.77 10.99
C ILE A 69 1.66 -1.74 12.14
N ALA A 70 2.87 -2.28 12.17
CA ALA A 70 3.28 -3.28 13.16
C ALA A 70 3.41 -2.73 14.58
N THR A 71 3.71 -1.44 14.74
CA THR A 71 3.96 -0.78 16.04
C THR A 71 2.80 0.10 16.51
N ASP A 72 1.74 0.24 15.69
CA ASP A 72 0.58 1.05 16.04
C ASP A 72 -0.36 0.32 17.03
N ASP A 73 -0.21 0.64 18.31
CA ASP A 73 -1.07 0.13 19.38
C ASP A 73 -2.55 0.55 19.25
N GLN A 74 -2.86 1.54 18.40
CA GLN A 74 -4.20 2.07 18.21
C GLN A 74 -4.87 1.57 16.93
N LEU A 75 -4.20 0.78 16.09
CA LEU A 75 -4.74 0.35 14.79
C LEU A 75 -6.08 -0.37 14.95
N ALA A 76 -6.12 -1.36 15.84
CA ALA A 76 -7.31 -2.17 16.08
C ALA A 76 -8.46 -1.36 16.69
N THR A 77 -8.15 -0.39 17.56
CA THR A 77 -9.14 0.54 18.13
C THR A 77 -9.70 1.46 17.06
N ARG A 78 -8.85 2.08 16.24
CA ARG A 78 -9.29 2.96 15.13
C ARG A 78 -10.15 2.20 14.11
N ALA A 79 -9.76 0.98 13.76
CA ALA A 79 -10.53 0.12 12.86
C ALA A 79 -11.91 -0.20 13.44
N SER A 80 -11.97 -0.57 14.72
CA SER A 80 -13.22 -0.81 15.46
C SER A 80 -14.12 0.42 15.48
N ASP A 81 -13.59 1.58 15.87
CA ASP A 81 -14.35 2.82 15.99
C ASP A 81 -14.90 3.27 14.63
N GLN A 82 -14.09 3.17 13.58
CA GLN A 82 -14.51 3.52 12.23
C GLN A 82 -15.60 2.58 11.71
N ALA A 83 -15.48 1.28 11.96
CA ALA A 83 -16.50 0.30 11.58
C ALA A 83 -17.80 0.51 12.36
N TYR A 84 -17.71 0.78 13.67
CA TYR A 84 -18.86 1.09 14.52
C TYR A 84 -19.61 2.35 14.06
N ALA A 85 -18.87 3.44 13.78
CA ALA A 85 -19.44 4.69 13.27
C ALA A 85 -20.12 4.49 11.91
N SER A 86 -19.47 3.74 11.01
CA SER A 86 -20.01 3.45 9.68
C SER A 86 -21.29 2.61 9.75
N ALA A 87 -21.32 1.59 10.61
CA ALA A 87 -22.50 0.76 10.81
C ALA A 87 -23.69 1.55 11.39
N ASN A 88 -23.44 2.45 12.34
CA ASN A 88 -24.47 3.34 12.89
C ASN A 88 -25.01 4.32 11.85
N GLN A 89 -24.14 4.85 10.99
CA GLN A 89 -24.55 5.71 9.89
C GLN A 89 -25.42 4.95 8.88
N ILE A 90 -25.03 3.72 8.51
CA ILE A 90 -25.82 2.85 7.62
C ILE A 90 -27.19 2.55 8.24
N ASN A 91 -27.23 2.21 9.53
CA ASN A 91 -28.50 1.93 10.21
C ASN A 91 -29.42 3.16 10.24
N SER A 92 -28.87 4.33 10.54
CA SER A 92 -29.61 5.61 10.56
C SER A 92 -30.18 5.94 9.18
N ASN A 93 -29.40 5.74 8.13
CA ASN A 93 -29.84 5.91 6.74
C ASN A 93 -30.95 4.92 6.39
N ALA A 94 -30.82 3.65 6.77
CA ALA A 94 -31.83 2.63 6.53
C ALA A 94 -33.16 2.96 7.22
N GLN A 95 -33.13 3.45 8.46
CA GLN A 95 -34.33 3.91 9.17
C GLN A 95 -35.00 5.09 8.45
N ASN A 96 -34.23 6.07 8.01
CA ASN A 96 -34.76 7.22 7.27
C ASN A 96 -35.38 6.80 5.94
N SER A 97 -34.71 5.94 5.17
CA SER A 97 -35.24 5.39 3.92
C SER A 97 -36.54 4.62 4.14
N LEU A 98 -36.62 3.82 5.20
CA LEU A 98 -37.84 3.10 5.55
C LEU A 98 -38.98 4.07 5.86
N LYS A 99 -38.74 5.12 6.66
CA LYS A 99 -39.74 6.14 6.98
C LYS A 99 -40.24 6.88 5.74
N MET A 100 -39.33 7.26 4.83
CA MET A 100 -39.71 7.89 3.56
C MET A 100 -40.55 6.96 2.69
N ASN A 101 -40.20 5.67 2.61
CA ASN A 101 -40.99 4.69 1.87
C ASN A 101 -42.40 4.52 2.47
N GLN A 102 -42.52 4.41 3.80
CA GLN A 102 -43.83 4.32 4.47
C GLN A 102 -44.69 5.58 4.21
N ALA A 103 -44.09 6.76 4.31
CA ALA A 103 -44.76 8.03 4.02
C ALA A 103 -45.24 8.09 2.56
N SER A 104 -44.44 7.59 1.60
CA SER A 104 -44.83 7.52 0.19
C SER A 104 -46.03 6.61 -0.07
N TYR A 105 -46.25 5.59 0.77
CA TYR A 105 -47.41 4.71 0.70
C TYR A 105 -48.57 5.14 1.60
N GLY A 106 -48.44 6.27 2.31
CA GLY A 106 -49.44 6.73 3.27
C GLY A 106 -49.61 5.79 4.47
N LEU A 107 -48.64 4.92 4.73
CA LEU A 107 -48.68 3.98 5.85
C LEU A 107 -48.37 4.74 7.14
N GLN A 108 -49.30 4.70 8.09
CA GLN A 108 -49.11 5.17 9.45
C GLN A 108 -49.27 3.99 10.39
N LEU A 109 -48.19 3.60 11.05
CA LEU A 109 -48.24 2.57 12.09
C LEU A 109 -48.97 3.13 13.32
N ALA A 110 -49.67 2.26 14.04
CA ALA A 110 -50.14 2.61 15.37
C ALA A 110 -48.92 2.93 16.26
N PRO A 111 -49.05 3.81 17.28
CA PRO A 111 -47.93 4.21 18.12
C PRO A 111 -47.14 3.03 18.73
N ASP A 112 -47.86 1.97 19.13
CA ASP A 112 -47.25 0.76 19.71
C ASP A 112 -46.46 -0.05 18.68
N GLU A 113 -46.94 -0.13 17.44
CA GLU A 113 -46.26 -0.81 16.34
C GLU A 113 -45.01 -0.06 15.92
N GLN A 114 -45.07 1.28 15.87
CA GLN A 114 -43.91 2.12 15.59
C GLN A 114 -42.84 1.95 16.68
N ALA A 115 -43.24 1.98 17.96
CA ALA A 115 -42.33 1.77 19.07
C ALA A 115 -41.67 0.37 19.05
N ALA A 116 -42.43 -0.67 18.65
CA ALA A 116 -41.87 -2.01 18.49
C ALA A 116 -40.89 -2.10 17.30
N GLN A 117 -41.22 -1.47 16.17
CA GLN A 117 -40.36 -1.39 15.00
C GLN A 117 -39.05 -0.67 15.33
N ASP A 118 -39.12 0.49 15.99
CA ASP A 118 -37.96 1.28 16.38
C ASP A 118 -37.04 0.50 17.34
N ARG A 119 -37.60 -0.20 18.33
CA ARG A 119 -36.82 -1.08 19.22
C ARG A 119 -36.11 -2.19 18.47
N LYS A 120 -36.78 -2.84 17.51
CA LYS A 120 -36.19 -3.90 16.69
C LYS A 120 -35.04 -3.36 15.83
N PHE A 121 -35.23 -2.17 15.22
CA PHE A 121 -34.18 -1.52 14.43
C PHE A 121 -32.99 -1.09 15.28
N ALA A 122 -33.23 -0.52 16.46
CA ALA A 122 -32.18 -0.14 17.40
C ALA A 122 -31.37 -1.36 17.86
N LEU A 123 -32.04 -2.45 18.23
CA LEU A 123 -31.37 -3.68 18.66
C LEU A 123 -30.54 -4.31 17.52
N SER A 124 -31.15 -4.45 16.33
CA SER A 124 -30.46 -5.00 15.15
C SER A 124 -29.28 -4.13 14.73
N GLY A 125 -29.45 -2.80 14.79
CA GLY A 125 -28.41 -1.83 14.50
C GLY A 125 -27.24 -1.92 15.46
N ALA A 126 -27.51 -1.94 16.77
CA ALA A 126 -26.49 -2.08 17.79
C ALA A 126 -25.73 -3.40 17.66
N ALA A 127 -26.43 -4.52 17.44
CA ALA A 127 -25.80 -5.82 17.22
C ALA A 127 -24.90 -5.82 15.98
N THR A 128 -25.37 -5.26 14.87
CA THR A 128 -24.60 -5.15 13.62
C THR A 128 -23.37 -4.25 13.80
N ALA A 129 -23.51 -3.13 14.51
CA ALA A 129 -22.42 -2.21 14.75
C ALA A 129 -21.33 -2.82 15.64
N VAL A 130 -21.71 -3.51 16.71
CA VAL A 130 -20.76 -4.26 17.56
C VAL A 130 -20.08 -5.37 16.78
N GLN A 131 -20.83 -6.13 15.97
CA GLN A 131 -20.25 -7.19 15.14
C GLN A 131 -19.23 -6.63 14.15
N SER A 132 -19.59 -5.56 13.42
CA SER A 132 -18.70 -4.90 12.46
C SER A 132 -17.44 -4.35 13.14
N ALA A 133 -17.58 -3.80 14.35
CA ALA A 133 -16.46 -3.32 15.14
C ALA A 133 -15.50 -4.46 15.54
N ASN A 134 -16.04 -5.60 15.98
CA ASN A 134 -15.25 -6.78 16.34
C ASN A 134 -14.53 -7.36 15.12
N ASP A 135 -15.22 -7.48 13.98
CA ASP A 135 -14.63 -8.00 12.74
C ASP A 135 -13.50 -7.10 12.24
N ALA A 136 -13.69 -5.77 12.30
CA ALA A 136 -12.66 -4.81 11.94
C ALA A 136 -11.45 -4.86 12.89
N ARG A 137 -11.69 -5.03 14.20
CA ARG A 137 -10.64 -5.19 15.20
C ARG A 137 -9.83 -6.46 14.95
N ALA A 138 -10.49 -7.58 14.69
CA ALA A 138 -9.84 -8.86 14.38
C ALA A 138 -8.99 -8.74 13.11
N GLY A 139 -9.55 -8.18 12.03
CA GLY A 139 -8.82 -7.97 10.79
C GLY A 139 -7.60 -7.05 10.93
N ALA A 140 -7.69 -6.03 11.79
CA ALA A 140 -6.55 -5.16 12.10
C ALA A 140 -5.45 -5.91 12.85
N ILE A 141 -5.80 -6.73 13.84
CA ILE A 141 -4.83 -7.58 14.56
C ILE A 141 -4.20 -8.60 13.60
N ASP A 142 -4.98 -9.22 12.73
CA ASP A 142 -4.49 -10.18 11.74
C ASP A 142 -3.53 -9.51 10.74
N LEU A 143 -3.83 -8.28 10.33
CA LEU A 143 -2.92 -7.48 9.52
C LEU A 143 -1.60 -7.22 10.25
N GLN A 144 -1.64 -6.79 11.52
CA GLN A 144 -0.42 -6.57 12.31
C GLN A 144 0.40 -7.84 12.44
N GLN A 145 -0.24 -8.97 12.75
CA GLN A 145 0.42 -10.26 12.83
C GLN A 145 1.01 -10.69 11.49
N SER A 146 0.30 -10.47 10.38
CA SER A 146 0.78 -10.78 9.03
C SER A 146 2.01 -9.94 8.64
N VAL A 147 2.03 -8.67 9.05
CA VAL A 147 3.20 -7.79 8.88
C VAL A 147 4.38 -8.26 9.74
N LEU A 148 4.15 -8.54 11.03
CA LEU A 148 5.17 -9.02 11.96
C LEU A 148 5.75 -10.38 11.55
N ALA A 149 4.91 -11.27 11.03
CA ALA A 149 5.31 -12.58 10.51
C ALA A 149 6.01 -12.50 9.13
N GLY A 150 6.10 -11.31 8.53
CA GLY A 150 6.73 -11.10 7.22
C GLY A 150 5.89 -11.57 6.02
N ASN A 151 4.65 -12.01 6.23
CA ASN A 151 3.77 -12.52 5.19
C ASN A 151 3.19 -11.39 4.31
N ALA A 152 3.01 -10.19 4.87
CA ALA A 152 2.53 -9.03 4.13
C ALA A 152 3.58 -8.40 3.18
N GLY A 153 4.87 -8.68 3.39
CA GLY A 153 5.98 -8.00 2.70
C GLY A 153 6.40 -8.59 1.36
N LEU A 154 6.05 -9.85 1.06
CA LEU A 154 6.58 -10.57 -0.13
C LEU A 154 5.61 -10.60 -1.32
N ASN A 155 4.30 -10.52 -1.09
CA ASN A 155 3.28 -10.66 -2.15
C ASN A 155 2.87 -9.34 -2.81
N GLN A 156 3.27 -8.19 -2.25
CA GLN A 156 2.98 -6.84 -2.79
C GLN A 156 4.22 -6.14 -3.34
N ILE A 157 5.37 -6.81 -3.38
CA ILE A 157 6.52 -6.31 -4.15
C ILE A 157 6.05 -6.30 -5.61
N PRO A 158 5.89 -5.14 -6.26
CA PRO A 158 5.45 -5.10 -7.65
C PRO A 158 6.44 -5.92 -8.47
N ASP A 159 5.98 -6.79 -9.37
CA ASP A 159 6.80 -7.60 -10.29
C ASP A 159 7.89 -6.78 -11.03
N LYS A 160 7.73 -5.45 -11.08
CA LYS A 160 8.74 -4.50 -11.56
C LYS A 160 10.06 -4.49 -10.77
N VAL A 161 10.11 -5.09 -9.58
CA VAL A 161 11.34 -5.22 -8.78
C VAL A 161 12.17 -6.44 -9.19
N LEU A 162 11.51 -7.53 -9.59
CA LEU A 162 12.19 -8.80 -9.91
C LEU A 162 12.59 -8.91 -11.39
N ASN A 163 11.99 -8.11 -12.27
CA ASN A 163 12.20 -8.20 -13.72
C ASN A 163 13.23 -7.19 -14.28
N GLN A 164 14.14 -6.68 -13.44
CA GLN A 164 15.21 -5.74 -13.83
C GLN A 164 16.62 -6.15 -13.38
N MET A 165 16.83 -7.43 -13.04
CA MET A 165 18.18 -8.02 -12.97
C MET A 165 18.56 -8.62 -14.32
#